data_AF-A0A1G2ZB96-F1
#
_entry.id   AF-A0A1G2ZB96-F1
#
_cell.length_a   1.000
_cell.length_b   1.000
_cell.length_c   1.000
_cell.angle_alpha   90.00
_cell.angle_beta   90.00
_cell.angle_gamma   90.00
#
_symmetry.space_group_name_H-M   'P 1'
#
loop_
_entity.id
_entity.type
_entity.pdbx_description
1 polymer ?
#
loop_
_entity_poly.entity_id
_entity_poly.type
_entity_poly.pdbx_seq_one_letter_code
_entity_poly.pdbx_strand_id
1 'polypeptide(L)'
;MKPNPNLDELLCSFMDGELSVRQRTEVQRMAAHDPAVARRLKQLEKSRAMISSLPMAEAPVDMLERIKESLERRTLLQDQPLPARRSAGAWHLAFRQLVSAAAVIALLGVLGVVVYQIVRPVPHGALLPLPDIGKRVSMSEAPRLVPSPVVVADAGFTGRLELRTHSLVHAGASVERAIEDSGLSGRVQPDIVNSRRVYQVVGTRESVNRFVASLSGAWSNFGAATLQMEGPDSAQPVVVESLTPEQAASIVAQNSTEASFEAAKGYAITNYMARNMPGGEIRPLIQDDSGTMTAMIVIPRPKETGPNDSVPASPVPHGKAQVSLTIVLLDAR
;
A
#
# COMPACT_ATOMS: atom_id res chain seq x y z
N MET A 1 15.82 -35.28 11.73
CA MET A 1 15.20 -34.17 12.51
C MET A 1 14.84 -33.08 11.52
N LYS A 2 13.57 -32.64 11.48
CA LYS A 2 13.15 -31.58 10.54
C LYS A 2 13.71 -30.24 11.03
N PRO A 3 14.37 -29.44 10.18
CA PRO A 3 14.76 -28.09 10.56
C PRO A 3 13.47 -27.28 10.78
N ASN A 4 13.32 -26.70 11.96
CA ASN A 4 12.23 -25.78 12.26
C ASN A 4 12.73 -24.37 11.93
N PRO A 5 12.35 -23.78 10.78
CA PRO A 5 12.90 -22.50 10.34
C PRO A 5 12.66 -21.37 11.34
N ASN A 6 11.56 -21.44 12.08
CA ASN A 6 11.20 -20.47 13.12
C ASN A 6 12.15 -20.52 14.35
N LEU A 7 12.72 -21.69 14.66
CA LEU A 7 13.65 -21.85 15.78
C LEU A 7 15.03 -21.33 15.42
N ASP A 8 15.51 -21.60 14.22
CA ASP A 8 16.81 -21.11 13.74
C ASP A 8 16.82 -19.58 13.65
N GLU A 9 15.73 -18.96 13.17
CA GLU A 9 15.55 -17.51 13.18
C GLU A 9 15.64 -16.93 14.59
N LEU A 10 14.91 -17.51 15.55
CA LEU A 10 14.91 -17.09 16.95
C LEU A 10 16.32 -17.18 17.59
N LEU A 11 17.08 -18.23 17.30
CA LEU A 11 18.44 -18.39 17.80
C LEU A 11 19.43 -17.41 17.16
N CYS A 12 19.29 -17.09 15.88
CA CYS A 12 20.09 -16.06 15.22
C CYS A 12 19.82 -14.67 15.82
N SER A 13 18.54 -14.29 15.98
CA SER A 13 18.18 -13.02 16.63
C SER A 13 18.66 -12.94 18.09
N PHE A 14 18.75 -14.07 18.79
CA PHE A 14 19.36 -14.13 20.12
C PHE A 14 20.86 -13.78 20.08
N MET A 15 21.60 -14.31 19.11
CA MET A 15 23.03 -14.08 18.92
C MET A 15 23.36 -12.62 18.54
N ASP A 16 22.49 -12.00 17.73
CA ASP A 16 22.63 -10.61 17.28
C ASP A 16 22.17 -9.59 18.34
N GLY A 17 21.53 -10.07 19.41
CA GLY A 17 21.05 -9.22 20.50
C GLY A 17 19.77 -8.44 20.18
N GLU A 18 19.06 -8.82 19.13
CA GLU A 18 17.83 -8.13 18.68
C GLU A 18 16.59 -8.56 19.47
N LEU A 19 16.67 -9.64 20.24
CA LEU A 19 15.54 -10.12 21.04
C LEU A 19 15.21 -9.24 22.25
N SER A 20 13.91 -9.11 22.51
CA SER A 20 13.39 -8.51 23.75
C SER A 20 13.79 -9.31 24.99
N VAL A 21 13.79 -8.67 26.17
CA VAL A 21 14.14 -9.30 27.45
C VAL A 21 13.31 -10.57 27.70
N ARG A 22 12.02 -10.55 27.39
CA ARG A 22 11.12 -11.71 27.55
C ARG A 22 11.51 -12.89 26.66
N GLN A 23 11.80 -12.62 25.38
CA GLN A 23 12.20 -13.65 24.41
C GLN A 23 13.58 -14.23 24.74
N ARG A 24 14.53 -13.41 25.22
CA ARG A 24 15.84 -13.90 25.68
C ARG A 24 15.70 -14.90 26.83
N THR A 25 14.87 -14.60 27.82
CA THR A 25 14.60 -15.52 28.93
C THR A 25 13.94 -16.82 28.46
N GLU A 26 13.08 -16.74 27.44
CA GLU A 26 12.46 -17.92 26.84
C GLU A 26 13.48 -18.81 26.11
N VAL A 27 14.35 -18.23 25.28
CA VAL A 27 15.44 -18.96 24.61
C VAL A 27 16.39 -19.58 25.63
N GLN A 28 16.74 -18.86 26.69
CA GLN A 28 17.60 -19.38 27.75
C GLN A 28 16.94 -20.55 28.50
N ARG A 29 15.63 -20.45 28.77
CA ARG A 29 14.85 -21.56 29.34
C ARG A 29 14.79 -22.75 28.38
N MET A 30 14.59 -22.53 27.09
CA MET A 30 14.59 -23.58 26.07
C MET A 30 15.95 -24.27 25.99
N ALA A 31 17.06 -23.54 26.01
CA ALA A 31 18.40 -24.11 26.01
C ALA A 31 18.69 -24.94 27.27
N ALA A 32 18.11 -24.59 28.42
CA ALA A 32 18.26 -25.37 29.64
C ALA A 32 17.47 -26.70 29.64
N HIS A 33 16.32 -26.73 28.96
CA HIS A 33 15.42 -27.91 28.96
C HIS A 33 15.60 -28.81 27.74
N ASP A 34 16.01 -28.24 26.60
CA ASP A 34 16.20 -28.98 25.35
C ASP A 34 17.70 -29.02 24.95
N PRO A 35 18.34 -30.20 25.03
CA PRO A 35 19.74 -30.35 24.65
C PRO A 35 19.99 -30.13 23.16
N ALA A 36 18.99 -30.26 22.29
CA ALA A 36 19.13 -29.99 20.86
C ALA A 36 19.30 -28.48 20.61
N VAL A 37 18.54 -27.64 21.31
CA VAL A 37 18.64 -26.18 21.25
C VAL A 37 20.00 -25.72 21.78
N ALA A 38 20.44 -26.25 22.91
CA ALA A 38 21.75 -25.93 23.48
C ALA A 38 22.91 -26.30 22.53
N ARG A 39 22.86 -27.48 21.89
CA ARG A 39 23.86 -27.88 20.89
C ARG A 39 23.88 -26.94 19.70
N ARG A 40 22.72 -26.44 19.27
CA ARG A 40 22.63 -25.58 18.10
C ARG A 40 23.13 -24.16 18.38
N LEU A 41 22.80 -23.62 19.55
CA LEU A 41 23.34 -22.34 20.04
C LEU A 41 24.87 -22.39 20.13
N LYS A 42 25.43 -23.47 20.70
CA LYS A 42 26.89 -23.68 20.75
C LYS A 42 27.54 -23.77 19.36
N GLN A 43 26.84 -24.32 18.37
CA GLN A 43 27.33 -24.36 16.99
C GLN A 43 27.37 -22.98 16.36
N LEU A 44 26.33 -22.15 16.59
CA LEU A 44 26.29 -20.76 16.12
C LEU A 44 27.36 -19.89 16.79
N GLU A 45 27.61 -20.09 18.08
CA GLU A 45 28.72 -19.44 18.79
C GLU A 45 30.07 -19.83 18.19
N LYS A 46 30.28 -21.11 17.86
CA LYS A 46 31.52 -21.58 17.22
C LYS A 46 31.71 -20.98 15.83
N SER A 47 30.67 -20.89 15.01
CA SER A 47 30.76 -20.24 13.70
C SER A 47 31.03 -18.74 13.83
N ARG A 48 30.38 -18.06 14.78
CA ARG A 48 30.65 -16.65 15.08
C ARG A 48 32.12 -16.45 15.49
N ALA A 49 32.64 -17.31 16.36
CA ALA A 49 34.04 -17.26 16.80
C ALA A 49 35.01 -17.39 15.62
N MET A 50 34.75 -18.32 14.70
CA MET A 50 35.56 -18.48 13.47
C MET A 50 35.51 -17.24 12.59
N ILE A 51 34.32 -16.66 12.36
CA ILE A 51 34.18 -15.45 11.55
C ILE A 51 34.89 -14.26 12.23
N SER A 52 34.77 -14.13 13.55
CA SER A 52 35.47 -13.08 14.30
C SER A 52 36.98 -13.29 14.41
N SER A 53 37.48 -14.49 14.08
CA SER A 53 38.93 -14.77 14.05
C SER A 53 39.58 -14.42 12.72
N LEU A 54 38.80 -14.02 11.71
CA LEU A 54 39.34 -13.54 10.45
C LEU A 54 40.15 -12.25 10.69
N PRO A 55 41.24 -12.04 9.95
CA PRO A 55 42.08 -10.86 10.12
C PRO A 55 41.24 -9.61 9.87
N MET A 56 41.22 -8.71 10.85
CA MET A 56 40.62 -7.41 10.67
C MET A 56 41.44 -6.64 9.64
N ALA A 57 40.81 -6.29 8.52
CA ALA A 57 41.41 -5.37 7.57
C ALA A 57 41.61 -4.02 8.26
N GLU A 58 42.82 -3.47 8.17
CA GLU A 58 43.11 -2.16 8.72
C GLU A 58 42.30 -1.12 7.95
N ALA A 59 41.56 -0.28 8.70
CA ALA A 59 40.77 0.76 8.07
C ALA A 59 41.71 1.74 7.36
N PRO A 60 41.36 2.24 6.16
CA PRO A 60 42.16 3.25 5.47
C PRO A 60 42.44 4.44 6.40
N VAL A 61 43.70 4.88 6.46
CA VAL A 61 44.16 5.93 7.40
C VAL A 61 43.32 7.22 7.29
N ASP A 62 42.85 7.52 6.09
CA ASP A 62 42.04 8.70 5.75
C ASP A 62 40.56 8.58 6.18
N MET A 63 40.07 7.37 6.52
CA MET A 63 38.65 7.19 6.86
C MET A 63 38.27 7.90 8.16
N LEU A 64 39.17 7.92 9.15
CA LEU A 64 38.91 8.57 10.44
C LEU A 64 38.88 10.09 10.29
N GLU A 65 39.76 10.64 9.46
CA GLU A 65 39.80 12.08 9.13
C GLU A 65 38.53 12.49 8.39
N ARG A 66 38.12 11.75 7.35
CA ARG A 66 36.85 12.00 6.65
C ARG A 66 35.63 11.93 7.57
N ILE A 67 35.60 10.97 8.50
CA ILE A 67 34.49 10.88 9.48
C ILE A 67 34.50 12.09 10.41
N LYS A 68 35.67 12.50 10.91
CA LYS A 68 35.82 13.72 11.71
C LYS A 68 35.37 14.96 10.96
N GLU A 69 35.84 15.17 9.74
CA GLU A 69 35.41 16.29 8.89
C GLU A 69 33.89 16.26 8.64
N SER A 70 33.32 15.07 8.41
CA SER A 70 31.88 14.91 8.19
C SER A 70 31.06 15.23 9.45
N LEU A 71 31.59 14.90 10.63
CA LEU A 71 30.98 15.19 11.92
C LEU A 71 31.13 16.67 12.26
N GLU A 72 32.33 17.23 12.11
CA GLU A 72 32.61 18.66 12.31
C GLU A 72 31.73 19.51 11.40
N ARG A 73 31.65 19.18 10.12
CA ARG A 73 30.77 19.86 9.16
C ARG A 73 29.30 19.73 9.54
N ARG A 74 28.85 18.56 10.01
CA ARG A 74 27.46 18.38 10.50
C ARG A 74 27.20 19.17 11.78
N THR A 75 28.16 19.24 12.69
CA THR A 75 28.04 20.02 13.94
C THR A 75 28.11 21.53 13.71
N LEU A 76 28.89 22.00 12.72
CA LEU A 76 29.02 23.41 12.40
C LEU A 76 27.87 23.94 11.53
N LEU A 77 27.30 23.10 10.65
CA LEU A 77 26.17 23.48 9.79
C LEU A 77 24.80 23.28 10.45
N GLN A 78 24.72 22.69 11.64
CA GLN A 78 23.46 22.50 12.37
C GLN A 78 23.51 23.13 13.77
N ASP A 79 23.11 24.40 13.82
CA ASP A 79 22.41 24.99 14.98
C ASP A 79 20.94 24.49 15.04
N GLN A 80 20.67 23.30 14.47
CA GLN A 80 19.39 22.63 14.62
C GLN A 80 19.43 21.81 15.89
N PRO A 81 18.45 21.97 16.80
CA PRO A 81 18.40 21.19 18.02
C PRO A 81 18.45 19.72 17.61
N LEU A 82 19.44 18.99 18.14
CA LEU A 82 19.55 17.55 18.04
C LEU A 82 18.12 16.99 18.12
N PRO A 83 17.58 16.35 17.06
CA PRO A 83 16.45 15.49 17.26
C PRO A 83 17.00 14.40 18.17
N ALA A 84 16.82 14.59 19.48
CA ALA A 84 17.00 13.57 20.49
C ALA A 84 16.47 12.30 19.86
N ARG A 85 17.32 11.26 19.80
CA ARG A 85 17.10 9.93 19.22
C ARG A 85 15.73 9.40 19.67
N ARG A 86 14.67 9.94 19.09
CA ARG A 86 13.28 9.77 19.49
C ARG A 86 12.85 8.58 18.69
N SER A 87 12.99 7.43 19.33
CA SER A 87 12.10 6.28 19.21
C SER A 87 10.94 6.50 18.23
N ALA A 88 11.20 6.33 16.92
CA ALA A 88 10.16 6.41 15.90
C ALA A 88 9.08 5.32 16.10
N GLY A 89 9.35 4.30 16.93
CA GLY A 89 8.36 3.32 17.39
C GLY A 89 7.41 3.82 18.49
N ALA A 90 7.75 4.86 19.26
CA ALA A 90 6.91 5.31 20.38
C ALA A 90 5.68 6.10 19.91
N TRP A 91 5.82 6.86 18.82
CA TRP A 91 4.71 7.62 18.24
C TRP A 91 3.64 6.71 17.63
N HIS A 92 4.05 5.61 17.00
CA HIS A 92 3.12 4.60 16.49
C HIS A 92 2.38 3.84 17.62
N LEU A 93 3.02 3.65 18.78
CA LEU A 93 2.37 3.10 19.97
C LEU A 93 1.39 4.09 20.61
N ALA A 94 1.76 5.36 20.73
CA ALA A 94 0.89 6.41 21.27
C ALA A 94 -0.35 6.64 20.40
N PHE A 95 -0.20 6.61 19.07
CA PHE A 95 -1.33 6.76 18.15
C PHE A 95 -2.31 5.57 18.23
N ARG A 96 -1.81 4.34 18.37
CA ARG A 96 -2.68 3.17 18.64
C ARG A 96 -3.40 3.25 19.99
N GLN A 97 -2.75 3.78 21.02
CA GLN A 97 -3.40 3.96 22.33
C GLN A 97 -4.55 4.98 22.26
N LEU A 98 -4.38 6.08 21.52
CA LEU A 98 -5.45 7.07 21.35
C LEU A 98 -6.67 6.50 20.60
N VAL A 99 -6.46 5.68 19.57
CA VAL A 99 -7.56 5.02 18.85
C VAL A 99 -8.35 4.07 19.76
N SER A 100 -7.66 3.33 20.64
CA SER A 100 -8.34 2.45 21.60
C SER A 100 -9.15 3.21 22.66
N ALA A 101 -8.66 4.35 23.13
CA ALA A 101 -9.38 5.19 24.08
C ALA A 101 -10.63 5.83 23.43
N ALA A 102 -10.53 6.28 22.18
CA ALA A 102 -11.66 6.83 21.44
C ALA A 102 -12.79 5.80 21.24
N ALA A 103 -12.45 4.54 20.96
CA ALA A 103 -13.43 3.47 20.82
C ALA A 103 -14.22 3.20 22.11
N VAL A 104 -13.54 3.21 23.28
CA VAL A 104 -14.20 3.05 24.59
C VAL A 104 -15.13 4.22 24.91
N ILE A 105 -14.71 5.45 24.58
CA ILE A 105 -15.55 6.64 24.75
C ILE A 105 -16.78 6.59 23.83
N ALA A 106 -16.61 6.15 22.58
CA ALA A 106 -17.72 5.98 21.64
C ALA A 106 -18.74 4.94 22.13
N LEU A 107 -18.26 3.80 22.65
CA LEU A 107 -19.11 2.77 23.25
C LEU A 107 -19.89 3.30 24.46
N LEU A 108 -19.23 4.04 25.36
CA LEU A 108 -19.88 4.68 26.50
C LEU A 108 -20.91 5.73 26.06
N GLY A 109 -20.62 6.49 25.01
CA GLY A 109 -21.55 7.46 24.43
C GLY A 109 -22.81 6.80 23.88
N VAL A 110 -22.65 5.73 23.08
CA VAL A 110 -23.78 4.95 22.54
C VAL A 110 -24.63 4.37 23.67
N LEU A 111 -23.99 3.79 24.69
CA LEU A 111 -24.68 3.26 25.87
C LEU A 111 -25.47 4.35 26.62
N GLY A 112 -24.88 5.55 26.77
CA GLY A 112 -25.54 6.71 27.37
C GLY A 112 -26.80 7.14 26.60
N VAL A 113 -26.75 7.14 25.27
CA VAL A 113 -27.92 7.46 24.42
C VAL A 113 -29.04 6.44 24.60
N VAL A 114 -28.71 5.14 24.68
CA VAL A 114 -29.71 4.08 24.88
C VAL A 114 -30.38 4.21 26.25
N VAL A 115 -29.60 4.42 27.32
CA VAL A 115 -30.14 4.65 28.66
C VAL A 115 -31.03 5.90 28.68
N TYR A 116 -30.62 6.97 28.00
CA TYR A 116 -31.40 8.20 27.90
C TYR A 116 -32.76 7.98 27.20
N GLN A 117 -32.81 7.14 26.17
CA GLN A 117 -34.08 6.79 25.52
C GLN A 117 -35.01 5.97 26.41
N ILE A 118 -34.47 5.10 27.26
CA ILE A 118 -35.27 4.29 28.20
C ILE A 118 -35.80 5.14 29.35
N VAL A 119 -34.98 6.07 29.86
CA VAL A 119 -35.33 6.90 31.02
C VAL A 119 -36.24 8.07 30.67
N ARG A 120 -36.28 8.52 29.40
CA ARG A 120 -37.25 9.53 28.97
C ARG A 120 -38.67 8.99 29.17
N PRO A 121 -39.44 9.51 30.14
CA PRO A 121 -40.81 9.08 30.35
C PRO A 121 -41.61 9.50 29.11
N VAL A 122 -42.16 8.52 28.39
CA VAL A 122 -43.15 8.77 27.35
C VAL A 122 -44.30 9.54 28.01
N PRO A 123 -44.61 10.78 27.60
CA PRO A 123 -45.72 11.51 28.16
C PRO A 123 -47.03 10.77 27.81
N HIS A 124 -47.54 10.03 28.77
CA HIS A 124 -48.86 9.42 28.71
C HIS A 124 -49.86 10.49 29.15
N GLY A 125 -50.62 11.03 28.20
CA GLY A 125 -51.73 11.91 28.55
C GLY A 125 -52.23 12.78 27.42
N ALA A 126 -52.98 12.19 26.49
CA ALA A 126 -54.11 12.86 25.85
C ALA A 126 -55.00 11.81 25.18
N LEU A 127 -56.01 11.36 25.91
CA LEU A 127 -57.16 10.63 25.39
C LEU A 127 -58.12 11.60 24.69
N LEU A 128 -58.96 11.00 23.82
CA LEU A 128 -60.24 11.46 23.24
C LEU A 128 -60.17 11.96 21.78
N PRO A 129 -61.30 11.95 21.04
CA PRO A 129 -61.94 10.76 20.44
C PRO A 129 -62.25 10.96 18.93
N LEU A 130 -62.50 9.88 18.19
CA LEU A 130 -63.19 9.92 16.90
C LEU A 130 -64.70 10.18 17.11
N PRO A 131 -65.51 10.50 16.07
CA PRO A 131 -65.24 11.06 14.73
C PRO A 131 -66.21 12.22 14.39
N ASP A 132 -65.88 13.10 13.42
CA ASP A 132 -66.94 13.79 12.67
C ASP A 132 -66.52 14.18 11.23
N ILE A 133 -67.54 14.12 10.38
CA ILE A 133 -67.57 14.20 8.93
C ILE A 133 -67.51 15.68 8.48
N GLY A 134 -66.67 15.95 7.48
CA GLY A 134 -66.93 17.01 6.51
C GLY A 134 -66.30 18.38 6.76
N LYS A 135 -65.10 18.61 6.21
CA LYS A 135 -64.77 19.91 5.62
C LYS A 135 -63.61 19.81 4.63
N ARG A 136 -63.91 20.09 3.35
CA ARG A 136 -62.93 20.55 2.35
C ARG A 136 -62.30 21.85 2.84
N VAL A 137 -60.98 21.97 2.80
CA VAL A 137 -60.21 23.07 2.17
C VAL A 137 -58.76 22.58 1.98
N SER A 138 -58.25 22.79 0.78
CA SER A 138 -56.88 22.57 0.32
C SER A 138 -55.79 23.15 1.23
N MET A 139 -54.70 22.42 1.39
CA MET A 139 -53.36 22.96 1.11
C MET A 139 -52.41 21.79 0.79
N SER A 140 -51.81 21.91 -0.40
CA SER A 140 -50.80 21.02 -0.95
C SER A 140 -49.54 21.07 -0.07
N GLU A 141 -49.18 19.96 0.57
CA GLU A 141 -47.83 19.73 1.06
C GLU A 141 -47.29 18.50 0.34
N ALA A 142 -46.43 18.77 -0.64
CA ALA A 142 -45.81 17.77 -1.49
C ALA A 142 -45.01 16.77 -0.64
N PRO A 143 -45.02 15.47 -0.98
CA PRO A 143 -44.17 14.49 -0.32
C PRO A 143 -42.71 14.94 -0.46
N ARG A 144 -42.04 15.15 0.68
CA ARG A 144 -40.59 15.35 0.72
C ARG A 144 -39.93 14.10 0.16
N LEU A 145 -39.63 14.16 -1.14
CA LEU A 145 -38.70 13.27 -1.82
C LEU A 145 -37.40 13.32 -1.03
N VAL A 146 -37.15 12.27 -0.25
CA VAL A 146 -35.80 11.96 0.24
C VAL A 146 -34.95 11.89 -1.03
N PRO A 147 -33.96 12.77 -1.22
CA PRO A 147 -33.13 12.73 -2.41
C PRO A 147 -32.47 11.35 -2.43
N SER A 148 -32.90 10.52 -3.38
CA SER A 148 -32.22 9.27 -3.65
C SER A 148 -30.75 9.62 -3.91
N PRO A 149 -29.79 8.89 -3.33
CA PRO A 149 -28.38 9.18 -3.55
C PRO A 149 -28.15 9.22 -5.05
N VAL A 150 -27.76 10.40 -5.55
CA VAL A 150 -27.44 10.60 -6.96
C VAL A 150 -26.22 9.73 -7.21
N VAL A 151 -26.44 8.56 -7.84
CA VAL A 151 -25.37 7.68 -8.29
C VAL A 151 -24.72 8.40 -9.46
N VAL A 152 -23.65 9.14 -9.19
CA VAL A 152 -22.83 9.78 -10.21
C VAL A 152 -22.27 8.65 -11.07
N ALA A 153 -22.65 8.63 -12.35
CA ALA A 153 -22.16 7.63 -13.29
C ALA A 153 -20.63 7.74 -13.37
N ASP A 154 -19.92 6.63 -13.11
CA ASP A 154 -18.46 6.58 -13.19
C ASP A 154 -18.03 6.96 -14.62
N ALA A 155 -17.42 8.14 -14.76
CA ALA A 155 -17.04 8.72 -16.05
C ALA A 155 -15.94 7.92 -16.77
N GLY A 156 -15.39 6.90 -16.10
CA GLY A 156 -14.31 6.10 -16.63
C GLY A 156 -12.95 6.71 -16.36
N PHE A 157 -11.93 5.85 -16.38
CA PHE A 157 -10.56 6.24 -16.10
C PHE A 157 -9.84 6.63 -17.41
N THR A 158 -9.22 7.81 -17.42
CA THR A 158 -8.31 8.24 -18.49
C THR A 158 -6.89 8.40 -17.94
N GLY A 159 -5.93 7.72 -18.55
CA GLY A 159 -4.53 7.78 -18.14
C GLY A 159 -3.55 7.66 -19.31
N ARG A 160 -2.31 8.08 -19.05
CA ARG A 160 -1.17 7.97 -19.97
C ARG A 160 -0.04 7.20 -19.29
N LEU A 161 0.26 6.01 -19.81
CA LEU A 161 1.35 5.16 -19.35
C LEU A 161 2.57 5.36 -20.26
N GLU A 162 3.61 5.99 -19.74
CA GLU A 162 4.88 6.17 -20.44
C GLU A 162 5.85 5.06 -20.04
N LEU A 163 6.39 4.35 -21.03
CA LEU A 163 7.35 3.27 -20.85
C LEU A 163 8.62 3.63 -21.61
N ARG A 164 9.75 3.71 -20.91
CA ARG A 164 11.08 3.96 -21.49
C ARG A 164 11.77 2.63 -21.74
N THR A 165 12.33 2.43 -22.92
CA THR A 165 12.98 1.17 -23.32
C THR A 165 14.22 1.41 -24.16
N HIS A 166 15.17 0.47 -24.12
CA HIS A 166 16.35 0.49 -24.99
C HIS A 166 16.08 -0.11 -26.38
N SER A 167 14.94 -0.79 -26.58
CA SER A 167 14.55 -1.37 -27.87
C SER A 167 13.06 -1.19 -28.14
N LEU A 168 12.73 -0.11 -28.87
CA LEU A 168 11.37 0.18 -29.31
C LEU A 168 10.73 -0.95 -30.13
N VAL A 169 11.53 -1.75 -30.84
CA VAL A 169 11.05 -2.86 -31.66
C VAL A 169 10.51 -4.00 -30.79
N HIS A 170 11.29 -4.44 -29.79
CA HIS A 170 10.86 -5.52 -28.88
C HIS A 170 9.74 -5.07 -27.94
N ALA A 171 9.84 -3.85 -27.42
CA ALA A 171 8.81 -3.24 -26.61
C ALA A 171 7.49 -3.10 -27.37
N GLY A 172 7.54 -2.59 -28.61
CA GLY A 172 6.37 -2.43 -29.47
C GLY A 172 5.67 -3.76 -29.73
N ALA A 173 6.42 -4.80 -30.12
CA ALA A 173 5.87 -6.14 -30.35
C ALA A 173 5.22 -6.74 -29.08
N SER A 174 5.78 -6.46 -27.90
CA SER A 174 5.23 -6.92 -26.63
C SER A 174 3.92 -6.22 -26.28
N VAL A 175 3.85 -4.90 -26.50
CA VAL A 175 2.63 -4.11 -26.32
C VAL A 175 1.54 -4.54 -27.30
N GLU A 176 1.87 -4.75 -28.57
CA GLU A 176 0.92 -5.19 -29.60
C GLU A 176 0.32 -6.56 -29.25
N ARG A 177 1.16 -7.54 -28.89
CA ARG A 177 0.69 -8.85 -28.41
C ARG A 177 -0.21 -8.72 -27.17
N ALA A 178 0.18 -7.88 -26.20
CA ALA A 178 -0.62 -7.67 -25.00
C ALA A 178 -2.00 -7.06 -25.29
N ILE A 179 -2.10 -6.16 -26.29
CA ILE A 179 -3.38 -5.56 -26.75
C ILE A 179 -4.26 -6.65 -27.37
N GLU A 180 -3.70 -7.47 -28.27
CA GLU A 180 -4.40 -8.58 -28.93
C GLU A 180 -4.94 -9.60 -27.91
N ASP A 181 -4.09 -10.08 -27.00
CA ASP A 181 -4.45 -11.06 -25.97
C ASP A 181 -5.55 -10.56 -25.02
N SER A 182 -5.64 -9.24 -24.85
CA SER A 182 -6.64 -8.62 -23.96
C SER A 182 -7.99 -8.41 -24.64
N GLY A 183 -8.08 -8.62 -25.96
CA GLY A 183 -9.28 -8.34 -26.75
C GLY A 183 -9.64 -6.85 -26.76
N LEU A 184 -8.65 -5.97 -26.64
CA LEU A 184 -8.86 -4.53 -26.64
C LEU A 184 -8.93 -4.02 -28.08
N SER A 185 -9.85 -3.10 -28.33
CA SER A 185 -9.93 -2.36 -29.59
C SER A 185 -8.82 -1.31 -29.62
N GLY A 186 -7.58 -1.75 -29.77
CA GLY A 186 -6.43 -0.86 -29.84
C GLY A 186 -6.40 -0.12 -31.18
N ARG A 187 -6.37 1.21 -31.13
CA ARG A 187 -5.99 2.01 -32.29
C ARG A 187 -4.50 2.30 -32.17
N VAL A 188 -3.70 1.63 -33.00
CA VAL A 188 -2.29 1.96 -33.14
C VAL A 188 -2.21 3.21 -33.99
N GLN A 189 -1.67 4.30 -33.44
CA GLN A 189 -1.30 5.46 -34.23
C GLN A 189 0.24 5.48 -34.26
N PRO A 190 0.86 4.85 -35.28
CA PRO A 190 2.31 4.83 -35.38
C PRO A 190 2.79 6.24 -35.75
N ASP A 191 3.09 7.06 -34.76
CA ASP A 191 3.82 8.31 -34.95
C ASP A 191 5.33 8.03 -34.93
N ILE A 192 5.85 7.58 -36.08
CA ILE A 192 7.26 7.18 -36.23
C ILE A 192 8.22 8.38 -36.11
N VAL A 193 7.70 9.61 -36.17
CA VAL A 193 8.50 10.81 -36.47
C VAL A 193 9.47 11.19 -35.34
N ASN A 194 9.24 10.76 -34.10
CA ASN A 194 10.00 11.26 -32.93
C ASN A 194 10.61 10.15 -32.04
N SER A 195 10.96 8.98 -32.58
CA SER A 195 11.45 7.85 -31.76
C SER A 195 10.51 7.51 -30.60
N ARG A 196 9.21 7.68 -30.86
CA ARG A 196 8.12 7.47 -29.93
C ARG A 196 7.11 6.57 -30.62
N ARG A 197 6.43 5.70 -29.87
CA ARG A 197 5.23 5.01 -30.39
C ARG A 197 4.08 5.27 -29.44
N VAL A 198 2.92 5.63 -29.99
CA VAL A 198 1.72 5.92 -29.19
C VAL A 198 0.65 4.90 -29.53
N TYR A 199 0.20 4.19 -28.51
CA TYR A 199 -0.89 3.24 -28.61
C TYR A 199 -2.06 3.81 -27.81
N GLN A 200 -3.23 3.95 -28.44
CA GLN A 200 -4.44 4.33 -27.73
C GLN A 200 -5.32 3.10 -27.57
N VAL A 201 -5.62 2.76 -26.32
CA VAL A 201 -6.35 1.55 -25.96
C VAL A 201 -7.61 1.95 -25.20
N VAL A 202 -8.76 1.54 -25.72
CA VAL A 202 -10.07 1.81 -25.12
C VAL A 202 -10.76 0.48 -24.87
N GLY A 203 -11.30 0.29 -23.67
CA GLY A 203 -11.98 -0.94 -23.30
C GLY A 203 -12.69 -0.89 -21.95
N THR A 204 -13.15 -2.04 -21.46
CA THR A 204 -13.63 -2.13 -20.08
C THR A 204 -12.46 -2.19 -19.10
N ARG A 205 -12.73 -1.89 -17.84
CA ARG A 205 -11.72 -1.93 -16.78
C ARG A 205 -11.08 -3.31 -16.65
N GLU A 206 -11.85 -4.39 -16.81
CA GLU A 206 -11.35 -5.77 -16.77
C GLU A 206 -10.40 -6.06 -17.92
N SER A 207 -10.70 -5.57 -19.12
CA SER A 207 -9.82 -5.74 -20.29
C SER A 207 -8.51 -4.95 -20.13
N VAL A 208 -8.57 -3.71 -19.61
CA VAL A 208 -7.35 -2.92 -19.33
C VAL A 208 -6.54 -3.54 -18.20
N ASN A 209 -7.18 -4.10 -17.18
CA ASN A 209 -6.48 -4.81 -16.11
C ASN A 209 -5.77 -6.06 -16.64
N ARG A 210 -6.43 -6.84 -17.51
CA ARG A 210 -5.80 -7.99 -18.20
C ARG A 210 -4.61 -7.55 -19.06
N PHE A 211 -4.72 -6.40 -19.72
CA PHE A 211 -3.62 -5.82 -20.50
C PHE A 211 -2.42 -5.43 -19.64
N VAL A 212 -2.64 -4.75 -18.51
CA VAL A 212 -1.54 -4.41 -17.60
C VAL A 212 -0.92 -5.68 -17.00
N ALA A 213 -1.73 -6.69 -16.69
CA ALA A 213 -1.25 -7.98 -16.23
C ALA A 213 -0.41 -8.72 -17.30
N SER A 214 -0.80 -8.70 -18.58
CA SER A 214 -0.02 -9.34 -19.65
C SER A 214 1.29 -8.60 -19.95
N LEU A 215 1.35 -7.29 -19.72
CA LEU A 215 2.58 -6.51 -19.79
C LEU A 215 3.60 -6.88 -18.70
N SER A 216 3.17 -7.46 -17.57
CA SER A 216 4.08 -7.79 -16.45
C SER A 216 5.26 -8.66 -16.88
N GLY A 217 5.05 -9.63 -17.77
CA GLY A 217 6.11 -10.50 -18.28
C GLY A 217 7.13 -9.80 -19.18
N ALA A 218 6.75 -8.69 -19.79
CA ALA A 218 7.63 -7.85 -20.60
C ALA A 218 8.17 -6.64 -19.82
N TRP A 219 7.78 -6.46 -18.54
CA TRP A 219 8.06 -5.23 -17.79
C TRP A 219 9.56 -5.00 -17.55
N SER A 220 10.33 -6.08 -17.45
CA SER A 220 11.79 -6.04 -17.33
C SER A 220 12.50 -5.46 -18.56
N ASN A 221 11.82 -5.37 -19.71
CA ASN A 221 12.35 -4.74 -20.92
C ASN A 221 12.20 -3.21 -20.92
N PHE A 222 11.51 -2.65 -19.91
CA PHE A 222 11.33 -1.22 -19.71
C PHE A 222 12.27 -0.74 -18.60
N GLY A 223 13.13 0.23 -18.91
CA GLY A 223 14.04 0.83 -17.93
C GLY A 223 13.35 1.78 -16.95
N ALA A 224 12.21 2.36 -17.36
CA ALA A 224 11.38 3.17 -16.48
C ALA A 224 9.92 3.16 -16.94
N ALA A 225 8.99 3.25 -15.99
CA ALA A 225 7.57 3.41 -16.24
C ALA A 225 7.01 4.59 -15.42
N THR A 226 6.19 5.41 -16.07
CA THR A 226 5.52 6.55 -15.45
C THR A 226 4.05 6.53 -15.85
N LEU A 227 3.14 6.63 -14.88
CA LEU A 227 1.70 6.77 -15.15
C LEU A 227 1.27 8.20 -14.83
N GLN A 228 0.68 8.88 -15.80
CA GLN A 228 0.02 10.16 -15.62
C GLN A 228 -1.48 9.94 -15.65
N MET A 229 -2.19 10.43 -14.64
CA MET A 229 -3.63 10.34 -14.56
C MET A 229 -4.23 11.74 -14.54
N GLU A 230 -5.22 11.96 -15.38
CA GLU A 230 -6.04 13.18 -15.34
C GLU A 230 -7.09 13.00 -14.25
N GLY A 231 -7.15 13.95 -13.31
CA GLY A 231 -8.13 13.90 -12.24
C GLY A 231 -9.51 14.36 -12.72
N PRO A 232 -10.59 13.97 -12.02
CA PRO A 232 -11.91 14.55 -12.28
C PRO A 232 -11.87 16.06 -12.02
N ASP A 233 -12.65 16.82 -12.79
CA ASP A 233 -12.94 18.25 -12.58
C ASP A 233 -11.72 19.18 -12.42
N SER A 234 -10.77 19.12 -13.37
CA SER A 234 -9.61 20.03 -13.43
C SER A 234 -8.63 19.91 -12.26
N ALA A 235 -8.68 18.82 -11.50
CA ALA A 235 -7.64 18.50 -10.54
C ALA A 235 -6.27 18.40 -11.23
N GLN A 236 -5.20 18.79 -10.53
CA GLN A 236 -3.84 18.67 -11.05
C GLN A 236 -3.56 17.20 -11.45
N PRO A 237 -2.93 16.97 -12.62
CA PRO A 237 -2.61 15.63 -13.06
C PRO A 237 -1.67 14.96 -12.05
N VAL A 238 -1.97 13.71 -11.70
CA VAL A 238 -1.14 12.92 -10.78
C VAL A 238 -0.13 12.12 -11.60
N VAL A 239 1.15 12.28 -11.28
CA VAL A 239 2.25 11.58 -11.93
C VAL A 239 2.85 10.56 -10.96
N VAL A 240 2.74 9.28 -11.31
CA VAL A 240 3.34 8.17 -10.57
C VAL A 240 4.60 7.73 -11.28
N GLU A 241 5.76 8.14 -10.76
CA GLU A 241 7.07 7.77 -11.30
C GLU A 241 7.56 6.44 -10.70
N SER A 242 8.45 5.70 -11.41
CA SER A 242 8.94 4.37 -10.98
C SER A 242 7.81 3.37 -10.75
N LEU A 243 6.84 3.35 -11.66
CA LEU A 243 5.68 2.47 -11.53
C LEU A 243 6.08 0.99 -11.71
N THR A 244 5.70 0.16 -10.74
CA THR A 244 5.83 -1.31 -10.83
C THR A 244 4.59 -1.93 -11.49
N PRO A 245 4.69 -3.14 -12.08
CA PRO A 245 3.54 -3.79 -12.70
C PRO A 245 2.39 -4.04 -11.71
N GLU A 246 2.71 -4.37 -10.45
CA GLU A 246 1.72 -4.59 -9.39
C GLU A 246 1.00 -3.28 -9.03
N GLN A 247 1.73 -2.17 -8.95
CA GLN A 247 1.14 -0.85 -8.73
C GLN A 247 0.23 -0.44 -9.88
N ALA A 248 0.66 -0.64 -11.13
CA ALA A 248 -0.14 -0.34 -12.31
C ALA A 248 -1.45 -1.13 -12.31
N ALA A 249 -1.37 -2.46 -12.06
CA ALA A 249 -2.54 -3.32 -11.98
C ALA A 249 -3.46 -2.89 -10.81
N SER A 250 -2.89 -2.58 -9.66
CA SER A 250 -3.64 -2.13 -8.47
C SER A 250 -4.40 -0.83 -8.70
N ILE A 251 -3.81 0.14 -9.43
CA ILE A 251 -4.48 1.40 -9.79
C ILE A 251 -5.65 1.14 -10.73
N VAL A 252 -5.46 0.32 -11.76
CA VAL A 252 -6.48 0.02 -12.77
C VAL A 252 -7.62 -0.82 -12.20
N ALA A 253 -7.33 -1.72 -11.27
CA ALA A 253 -8.30 -2.64 -10.66
C ALA A 253 -9.29 -1.98 -9.69
N GLN A 254 -9.12 -0.69 -9.33
CA GLN A 254 -10.06 0.01 -8.45
C GLN A 254 -11.47 0.07 -9.06
N ASN A 255 -12.52 0.11 -8.26
CA ASN A 255 -13.89 0.05 -8.77
C ASN A 255 -14.45 1.39 -9.27
N SER A 256 -13.75 2.51 -9.06
CA SER A 256 -14.15 3.83 -9.51
C SER A 256 -12.96 4.67 -9.97
N THR A 257 -13.22 5.69 -10.78
CA THR A 257 -12.19 6.66 -11.22
C THR A 257 -11.56 7.39 -10.03
N GLU A 258 -12.37 7.82 -9.06
CA GLU A 258 -11.90 8.46 -7.83
C GLU A 258 -10.99 7.55 -7.00
N ALA A 259 -11.37 6.28 -6.81
CA ALA A 259 -10.53 5.31 -6.09
C ALA A 259 -9.22 5.01 -6.83
N SER A 260 -9.26 4.95 -8.17
CA SER A 260 -8.06 4.80 -9.00
C SER A 260 -7.10 5.98 -8.81
N PHE A 261 -7.65 7.21 -8.78
CA PHE A 261 -6.90 8.44 -8.62
C PHE A 261 -6.27 8.56 -7.22
N GLU A 262 -7.02 8.23 -6.16
CA GLU A 262 -6.50 8.20 -4.80
C GLU A 262 -5.42 7.12 -4.61
N ALA A 263 -5.60 5.94 -5.20
CA ALA A 263 -4.57 4.90 -5.21
C ALA A 263 -3.28 5.39 -5.90
N ALA A 264 -3.41 6.07 -7.05
CA ALA A 264 -2.27 6.64 -7.76
C ALA A 264 -1.55 7.72 -6.94
N LYS A 265 -2.27 8.61 -6.24
CA LYS A 265 -1.66 9.57 -5.29
C LYS A 265 -0.86 8.86 -4.20
N GLY A 266 -1.43 7.81 -3.61
CA GLY A 266 -0.78 7.01 -2.58
C GLY A 266 0.54 6.40 -3.07
N TYR A 267 0.54 5.84 -4.29
CA TYR A 267 1.76 5.31 -4.90
C TYR A 267 2.75 6.41 -5.30
N ALA A 268 2.31 7.56 -5.81
CA ALA A 268 3.18 8.68 -6.12
C ALA A 268 3.96 9.15 -4.88
N ILE A 269 3.26 9.32 -3.75
CA ILE A 269 3.89 9.70 -2.47
C ILE A 269 4.87 8.62 -2.01
N THR A 270 4.47 7.34 -2.08
CA THR A 270 5.31 6.21 -1.64
C THR A 270 6.59 6.12 -2.48
N ASN A 271 6.47 6.24 -3.81
CA ASN A 271 7.60 6.17 -4.72
C ASN A 271 8.52 7.40 -4.57
N TYR A 272 7.94 8.59 -4.35
CA TYR A 272 8.70 9.80 -4.04
C TYR A 272 9.51 9.66 -2.74
N MET A 273 8.89 9.15 -1.67
CA MET A 273 9.58 8.89 -0.40
C MET A 273 10.68 7.83 -0.55
N ALA A 274 10.42 6.76 -1.29
CA ALA A 274 11.39 5.70 -1.52
C ALA A 274 12.65 6.22 -2.25
N ARG A 275 12.50 7.18 -3.16
CA ARG A 275 13.62 7.79 -3.89
C ARG A 275 14.39 8.84 -3.09
N ASN A 276 13.70 9.61 -2.25
CA ASN A 276 14.32 10.72 -1.50
C ASN A 276 14.78 10.34 -0.09
N MET A 277 14.53 9.10 0.36
CA MET A 277 15.04 8.66 1.66
C MET A 277 16.57 8.51 1.64
N PRO A 278 17.31 9.16 2.56
CA PRO A 278 18.76 9.02 2.65
C PRO A 278 19.11 7.56 2.95
N GLY A 279 19.99 6.98 2.12
CA GLY A 279 20.32 5.55 2.15
C GLY A 279 19.55 4.68 1.15
N GLY A 280 18.70 5.28 0.31
CA GLY A 280 17.98 4.56 -0.77
C GLY A 280 18.90 3.92 -1.82
N GLU A 281 20.13 4.42 -1.97
CA GLU A 281 21.15 3.84 -2.87
C GLU A 281 21.58 2.42 -2.47
N ILE A 282 21.32 1.99 -1.23
CA ILE A 282 21.68 0.65 -0.74
C ILE A 282 20.63 -0.40 -1.13
N ARG A 283 19.41 0.01 -1.52
CA ARG A 283 18.32 -0.92 -1.88
C ARG A 283 18.57 -1.73 -3.17
N PRO A 284 19.05 -1.18 -4.29
CA PRO A 284 19.25 -1.97 -5.51
C PRO A 284 20.27 -3.11 -5.30
N LEU A 285 21.25 -2.93 -4.41
CA LEU A 285 22.23 -3.97 -4.07
C LEU A 285 21.66 -5.17 -3.28
N ILE A 286 20.45 -5.05 -2.73
CA ILE A 286 19.79 -6.11 -1.95
C ILE A 286 18.66 -6.76 -2.78
N GLN A 287 18.21 -6.12 -3.87
CA GLN A 287 17.01 -6.51 -4.58
C GLN A 287 17.24 -7.55 -5.69
N ASP A 288 18.48 -7.82 -6.10
CA ASP A 288 18.80 -8.84 -7.11
C ASP A 288 18.61 -10.29 -6.63
N ASP A 289 18.29 -10.52 -5.36
CA ASP A 289 17.94 -11.86 -4.82
C ASP A 289 16.45 -11.98 -4.42
N SER A 290 15.60 -11.04 -4.87
CA SER A 290 14.23 -10.89 -4.38
C SER A 290 13.17 -11.59 -5.23
N GLY A 291 13.08 -12.91 -5.06
CA GLY A 291 11.82 -13.64 -5.26
C GLY A 291 10.90 -13.65 -4.04
N THR A 292 11.24 -12.99 -2.91
CA THR A 292 10.53 -13.29 -1.64
C THR A 292 10.39 -12.16 -0.61
N MET A 293 11.05 -11.00 -0.74
CA MET A 293 11.05 -10.02 0.36
C MET A 293 9.88 -9.01 0.41
N THR A 294 9.05 -8.88 -0.62
CA THR A 294 7.85 -8.01 -0.55
C THR A 294 6.64 -8.68 0.15
N ALA A 295 6.78 -9.91 0.64
CA ALA A 295 5.71 -10.63 1.34
C ALA A 295 5.64 -10.40 2.88
N MET A 296 6.47 -9.52 3.45
CA MET A 296 6.37 -9.11 4.87
C MET A 296 6.25 -7.59 4.89
N ILE A 297 5.12 -6.96 5.25
CA ILE A 297 4.36 -7.11 6.49
C ILE A 297 2.85 -7.06 6.13
N VAL A 298 2.25 -8.19 5.78
CA VAL A 298 0.81 -8.37 6.00
C VAL A 298 0.69 -9.01 7.37
N ILE A 299 0.46 -8.19 8.40
CA ILE A 299 0.05 -8.72 9.71
C ILE A 299 -1.12 -9.67 9.43
N PRO A 300 -1.01 -10.98 9.75
CA PRO A 300 -2.11 -11.91 9.54
C PRO A 300 -3.30 -11.33 10.31
N ARG A 301 -4.33 -10.91 9.56
CA ARG A 301 -5.56 -10.41 10.18
C ARG A 301 -6.02 -11.50 11.16
N PRO A 302 -6.32 -11.15 12.42
CA PRO A 302 -6.88 -12.11 13.35
C PRO A 302 -8.10 -12.73 12.68
N LYS A 303 -8.06 -14.05 12.50
CA LYS A 303 -9.16 -14.80 11.92
C LYS A 303 -10.28 -14.73 12.96
N GLU A 304 -11.27 -13.88 12.72
CA GLU A 304 -12.47 -13.82 13.56
C GLU A 304 -13.09 -15.21 13.59
N THR A 305 -13.06 -15.86 14.75
CA THR A 305 -13.72 -17.14 15.01
C THR A 305 -15.20 -16.94 15.37
N GLY A 306 -15.81 -15.85 14.89
CA GLY A 306 -17.25 -15.63 15.04
C GLY A 306 -18.05 -16.54 14.09
N PRO A 307 -19.30 -16.90 14.45
CA PRO A 307 -20.20 -17.57 13.51
C PRO A 307 -20.28 -16.73 12.24
N ASN A 308 -20.00 -17.37 11.12
CA ASN A 308 -19.87 -16.75 9.81
C ASN A 308 -21.26 -16.36 9.30
N ASP A 309 -21.80 -15.24 9.80
CA ASP A 309 -22.93 -14.58 9.18
C ASP A 309 -22.41 -13.97 7.89
N SER A 310 -22.53 -14.74 6.81
CA SER A 310 -22.25 -14.31 5.45
C SER A 310 -23.06 -13.04 5.15
N VAL A 311 -22.45 -11.88 5.39
CA VAL A 311 -22.95 -10.61 4.88
C VAL A 311 -23.01 -10.79 3.37
N PRO A 312 -24.20 -10.71 2.73
CA PRO A 312 -24.31 -10.86 1.30
C PRO A 312 -23.35 -9.86 0.66
N ALA A 313 -22.37 -10.38 -0.09
CA ALA A 313 -21.43 -9.55 -0.82
C ALA A 313 -22.25 -8.52 -1.60
N SER A 314 -22.10 -7.24 -1.25
CA SER A 314 -22.76 -6.16 -1.98
C SER A 314 -22.46 -6.40 -3.46
N PRO A 315 -23.49 -6.51 -4.32
CA PRO A 315 -23.30 -6.80 -5.72
C PRO A 315 -22.31 -5.78 -6.26
N VAL A 316 -21.12 -6.26 -6.66
CA VAL A 316 -20.10 -5.40 -7.24
C VAL A 316 -20.75 -4.80 -8.49
N PRO A 317 -20.96 -3.48 -8.54
CA PRO A 317 -21.52 -2.88 -9.72
C PRO A 317 -20.51 -3.07 -10.84
N HIS A 318 -20.78 -4.04 -11.73
CA HIS A 318 -20.07 -4.22 -12.99
C HIS A 318 -20.41 -3.03 -13.89
N GLY A 319 -19.81 -1.88 -13.58
CA GLY A 319 -19.94 -0.67 -14.34
C GLY A 319 -19.32 -0.88 -15.71
N LYS A 320 -20.12 -0.71 -16.76
CA LYS A 320 -19.65 -0.63 -18.16
C LYS A 320 -18.83 0.65 -18.44
N ALA A 321 -18.21 1.23 -17.42
CA ALA A 321 -17.43 2.45 -17.55
C ALA A 321 -16.25 2.15 -18.48
N GLN A 322 -16.18 2.88 -19.60
CA GLN A 322 -15.08 2.75 -20.54
C GLN A 322 -13.83 3.36 -19.93
N VAL A 323 -12.71 2.66 -20.09
CA VAL A 323 -11.39 3.10 -19.67
C VAL A 323 -10.57 3.39 -20.92
N SER A 324 -9.90 4.53 -20.94
CA SER A 324 -9.01 4.96 -22.02
C SER A 324 -7.58 5.08 -21.48
N LEU A 325 -6.67 4.24 -21.97
CA LEU A 325 -5.26 4.25 -21.61
C LEU A 325 -4.42 4.57 -22.85
N THR A 326 -3.64 5.64 -22.77
CA THR A 326 -2.66 6.01 -23.80
C THR A 326 -1.29 5.49 -23.41
N ILE A 327 -0.76 4.51 -24.13
CA ILE A 327 0.60 4.00 -23.89
C ILE A 327 1.57 4.73 -24.79
N VAL A 328 2.65 5.24 -24.20
CA VAL A 328 3.70 5.97 -24.90
C VAL A 328 5.02 5.24 -24.70
N LEU A 329 5.54 4.63 -25.76
CA LEU A 329 6.88 4.06 -25.76
C LEU A 329 7.89 5.15 -26.14
N LEU A 330 8.94 5.30 -25.33
CA LEU A 330 10.03 6.23 -25.54
C LEU A 330 11.36 5.46 -25.61
N ASP A 331 12.22 5.84 -26.55
CA ASP A 331 13.60 5.33 -26.59
C ASP A 331 14.42 5.93 -25.43
N ALA A 332 15.22 5.12 -24.75
CA ALA A 332 15.99 5.50 -23.56
C ALA A 332 17.45 5.89 -23.85
N ARG A 333 17.75 6.28 -25.11
CA ARG A 333 19.10 6.65 -25.57
C ARG A 333 19.58 7.99 -25.04
#